data_AF-A0A7Y3PN44-F1
#
_entry.id   AF-A0A7Y3PN44-F1
#
_cell.length_a   1.000
_cell.length_b   1.000
_cell.length_c   1.000
_cell.angle_alpha   90.00
_cell.angle_beta   90.00
_cell.angle_gamma   90.00
#
_symmetry.space_group_name_H-M   'P 1'
#
loop_
_entity.id
_entity.type
_entity.pdbx_description
1 polymer ?
#
loop_
_entity_poly.entity_id
_entity_poly.type
_entity_poly.pdbx_seq_one_letter_code
_entity_poly.pdbx_strand_id
1 'polypeptide(L)' 'MFTLKRRPFTHTSGVNSVLKVEYIHRHAFATRTEARIRIATWITDFYNSRRLHSVCGFKSPIDYEHSYKANLTEELAA' A
#
# COMPACT_ATOMS: atom_id res chain seq x y z
N MET A 1 16.75 -18.44 15.67
CA MET A 1 16.52 -17.00 15.92
C MET A 1 17.19 -16.23 14.78
N PHE A 2 16.44 -15.91 13.72
CA PHE A 2 17.00 -15.27 12.51
C PHE A 2 16.90 -13.75 12.64
N THR A 3 18.01 -13.11 12.99
CA THR A 3 18.12 -11.65 13.06
C THR A 3 18.42 -11.12 11.65
N LEU A 4 17.40 -10.60 10.96
CA LEU A 4 17.58 -9.99 9.64
C LEU A 4 18.21 -8.60 9.80
N LYS A 5 19.49 -8.52 9.40
CA LYS A 5 20.34 -7.33 9.41
C LYS A 5 19.65 -6.17 8.67
N ARG A 6 19.35 -5.07 9.37
CA ARG A 6 18.78 -3.85 8.80
C ARG A 6 19.74 -3.28 7.76
N ARG A 7 19.36 -3.28 6.48
CA ARG A 7 20.03 -2.49 5.42
C ARG A 7 19.24 -1.21 5.18
N PRO A 8 19.90 -0.08 4.87
CA PRO A 8 19.20 1.16 4.52
C PRO A 8 18.57 0.98 3.13
N PHE A 9 17.27 1.19 3.01
CA PHE A 9 16.53 1.01 1.76
C PHE A 9 16.38 2.36 1.05
N THR A 10 17.06 2.50 -0.09
CA THR A 10 16.81 3.56 -1.05
C THR A 10 15.43 3.38 -1.68
N HIS A 11 14.70 4.49 -1.87
CA HIS A 11 13.34 4.58 -2.42
C HIS A 11 13.12 3.63 -3.62
N THR A 12 12.32 2.58 -3.43
CA THR A 12 11.72 1.83 -4.54
C THR A 12 10.22 1.86 -4.34
N SER A 13 9.55 2.65 -5.17
CA SER A 13 8.13 3.00 -5.19
C SER A 13 7.24 1.84 -5.63
N GLY A 14 7.30 0.72 -4.91
CA GLY A 14 6.47 -0.46 -5.18
C GLY A 14 5.73 -0.91 -3.94
N VAL A 15 4.51 -1.45 -4.12
CA VAL A 15 3.66 -1.98 -3.05
C VAL A 15 4.43 -2.95 -2.14
N ASN A 16 5.33 -3.76 -2.71
CA ASN A 16 6.14 -4.74 -2.00
C ASN A 16 7.15 -4.12 -1.02
N SER A 17 7.81 -3.03 -1.40
CA SER A 17 8.76 -2.34 -0.52
C SER A 17 8.05 -1.65 0.62
N VAL A 18 6.90 -1.03 0.32
CA VAL A 18 6.06 -0.36 1.33
C VAL A 18 5.47 -1.36 2.32
N LEU A 19 4.88 -2.45 1.83
CA LEU A 19 4.32 -3.53 2.66
C LEU A 19 5.35 -4.08 3.64
N LYS A 20 6.60 -4.26 3.19
CA LYS A 20 7.68 -4.75 4.06
C LYS A 20 7.96 -3.81 5.21
N VAL A 21 8.12 -2.52 4.92
CA VAL A 21 8.51 -1.49 5.90
C VAL A 21 7.37 -1.15 6.85
N GLU A 22 6.18 -0.91 6.32
CA GLU A 22 5.06 -0.39 7.12
C GLU A 22 4.31 -1.49 7.85
N TYR A 23 4.31 -2.72 7.32
CA TYR A 23 3.54 -3.82 7.89
C TYR A 23 4.42 -5.00 8.32
N ILE A 24 5.08 -5.69 7.39
CA ILE A 24 5.71 -7.00 7.69
C ILE A 24 6.78 -6.88 8.78
N HIS A 25 7.65 -5.87 8.76
CA HIS A 25 8.70 -5.72 9.78
C HIS A 25 8.17 -5.33 11.17
N ARG A 26 6.91 -4.94 11.27
CA ARG A 26 6.26 -4.50 12.51
C ARG A 26 5.34 -5.57 13.10
N HIS A 27 5.15 -6.69 12.42
CA HIS A 27 4.23 -7.74 12.83
C HIS A 27 4.91 -9.11 12.85
N ALA A 28 4.63 -9.89 13.88
CA ALA A 28 4.92 -11.31 13.91
C ALA A 28 3.66 -12.09 13.54
N PHE A 29 3.84 -13.21 12.82
CA PHE A 29 2.76 -14.10 12.43
C PHE A 29 3.09 -15.50 12.94
N ALA A 30 2.11 -16.18 13.55
CA ALA A 30 2.28 -17.54 14.03
C ALA A 30 2.27 -18.54 12.88
N THR A 31 1.49 -18.27 11.82
CA THR A 31 1.37 -19.15 10.65
C THR A 31 1.40 -18.39 9.33
N ARG A 32 1.70 -19.12 8.24
CA ARG A 32 1.61 -18.57 6.89
C ARG A 32 0.18 -18.19 6.49
N THR A 33 -0.82 -18.91 7.00
CA THR A 33 -2.23 -18.61 6.75
C THR A 33 -2.63 -17.29 7.41
N GLU A 34 -2.24 -17.09 8.66
CA GLU A 34 -2.45 -15.82 9.36
C GLU A 34 -1.76 -14.67 8.62
N ALA A 35 -0.50 -14.83 8.22
CA ALA A 35 0.23 -13.81 7.47
C ALA A 35 -0.51 -13.42 6.18
N ARG A 36 -1.02 -14.39 5.43
CA ARG A 36 -1.79 -14.13 4.20
C ARG A 36 -3.06 -13.31 4.46
N ILE A 37 -3.85 -13.70 5.47
CA ILE A 37 -5.09 -13.00 5.82
C ILE A 37 -4.76 -11.58 6.24
N ARG A 38 -3.82 -11.40 7.16
CA ARG A 38 -3.48 -10.08 7.70
C ARG A 38 -2.87 -9.14 6.65
N ILE A 39 -2.04 -9.67 5.75
CA ILE A 39 -1.51 -8.90 4.62
C ILE A 39 -2.63 -8.51 3.65
N ALA A 40 -3.54 -9.41 3.31
CA ALA A 40 -4.67 -9.10 2.43
C ALA A 40 -5.55 -8.01 3.03
N THR A 41 -5.92 -8.13 4.31
CA THR A 41 -6.67 -7.11 5.05
C THR A 41 -5.93 -5.78 5.08
N TRP A 42 -4.61 -5.77 5.31
CA TRP A 42 -3.84 -4.52 5.28
C TRP A 42 -3.86 -3.87 3.89
N ILE A 43 -3.81 -4.66 2.82
CA ILE A 43 -3.87 -4.13 1.45
C ILE A 43 -5.24 -3.50 1.17
N THR A 44 -6.34 -4.17 1.50
CA THR A 44 -7.70 -3.69 1.20
C THR A 44 -8.13 -2.54 2.11
N ASP A 45 -7.96 -2.73 3.42
CA ASP A 45 -8.60 -1.88 4.44
C ASP A 45 -7.74 -0.69 4.84
N PHE A 46 -6.45 -0.71 4.47
CA PHE A 46 -5.52 0.37 4.76
C PHE A 46 -4.80 0.88 3.52
N TYR A 47 -4.05 0.04 2.80
CA TYR A 47 -3.22 0.51 1.69
C TYR A 47 -4.04 1.15 0.57
N ASN A 48 -5.04 0.42 0.04
CA ASN A 48 -5.84 0.90 -1.09
C ASN A 48 -6.80 2.03 -0.71
N SER A 49 -7.32 2.02 0.52
CA SER A 49 -8.43 2.87 0.94
C SER A 49 -8.05 4.07 1.80
N ARG A 50 -6.88 4.05 2.47
CA ARG A 50 -6.53 5.09 3.46
C ARG A 50 -5.11 5.61 3.36
N ARG A 51 -4.17 4.81 2.86
CA ARG A 51 -2.77 5.20 2.82
C ARG A 51 -2.57 6.34 1.82
N LEU A 52 -1.99 7.45 2.27
CA LEU A 52 -1.77 8.62 1.43
C LEU A 52 -0.44 8.50 0.67
N HIS A 53 -0.47 8.88 -0.61
CA HIS A 53 0.71 8.88 -1.48
C HIS A 53 1.00 10.29 -1.97
N SER A 54 2.21 10.81 -1.70
CA SER A 54 2.63 12.13 -2.18
C SER A 54 2.55 12.24 -3.71
N VAL A 55 2.93 11.17 -4.42
CA VAL A 55 2.81 11.07 -5.88
C VAL A 55 1.36 11.10 -6.38
N CYS A 56 0.39 10.74 -5.54
CA CYS A 56 -1.04 10.81 -5.85
C CYS A 56 -1.68 12.08 -5.28
N GLY A 57 -0.89 13.12 -4.97
CA GLY A 57 -1.42 14.36 -4.38
C GLY A 57 -1.98 14.16 -2.97
N PHE A 58 -1.35 13.29 -2.18
CA PHE A 58 -1.82 12.90 -0.84
C PHE A 58 -3.23 12.30 -0.82
N LYS A 59 -3.59 11.55 -1.87
CA LYS A 59 -4.80 10.72 -1.93
C LYS A 59 -4.48 9.26 -1.68
N SER A 60 -5.50 8.49 -1.28
CA SER A 60 -5.43 7.03 -1.34
C SER A 60 -5.43 6.55 -2.80
N PRO A 61 -4.93 5.33 -3.08
CA PRO A 61 -5.00 4.76 -4.43
C PRO A 61 -6.43 4.75 -4.99
N ILE A 62 -7.43 4.37 -4.18
CA ILE A 62 -8.84 4.36 -4.59
C ILE A 62 -9.33 5.78 -4.90
N ASP A 63 -9.05 6.75 -4.02
CA ASP A 63 -9.52 8.13 -4.23
C ASP A 63 -8.85 8.78 -5.45
N TYR A 64 -7.58 8.44 -5.70
CA TYR A 64 -6.86 8.87 -6.88
C TYR A 64 -7.52 8.31 -8.16
N GLU A 65 -7.83 7.02 -8.20
CA GLU A 65 -8.50 6.39 -9.33
C GLU A 65 -9.90 6.96 -9.56
N HIS A 66 -10.69 7.18 -8.50
CA HIS A 66 -12.00 7.82 -8.59
C HIS A 66 -11.91 9.24 -9.15
N SER A 67 -10.97 10.04 -8.63
CA SER A 67 -10.75 11.41 -9.13
C SER A 67 -10.36 11.41 -10.61
N TYR A 68 -9.48 10.49 -11.01
CA TYR A 68 -9.04 10.36 -12.39
C TYR A 68 -10.20 9.97 -13.33
N LYS A 69 -11.03 9.00 -12.93
CA LYS A 69 -12.20 8.57 -13.71
C LYS A 69 -13.25 9.67 -13.84
N ALA A 70 -13.49 10.45 -12.79
CA ALA A 70 -14.42 11.57 -12.83
C ALA A 70 -13.97 12.60 -13.86
N ASN A 71 -12.70 13.04 -13.78
CA ASN A 71 -12.13 14.00 -14.72
C ASN A 71 -12.17 13.49 -16.17
N LEU A 72 -11.83 12.22 -16.40
CA LEU A 72 -11.89 11.63 -17.74
C LEU A 72 -13.32 11.60 -18.29
N THR A 73 -14.30 11.34 -17.42
CA THR A 73 -15.71 11.32 -17.81
C THR A 73 -16.20 12.72 -18.20
N GLU A 74 -15.78 13.75 -17.45
CA GLU A 74 -16.07 15.15 -17.77
C GLU A 74 -15.45 15.58 -19.10
N GLU A 75 -14.21 15.19 -19.37
CA GLU A 75 -13.52 15.51 -20.64
C GLU A 75 -14.15 14.81 -21.86
N LEU A 76 -14.65 13.58 -21.69
CA LEU A 76 -15.36 12.85 -22.75
C LEU A 76 -16.80 13.34 -22.97
N ALA A 77 -17.38 14.01 -21.97
CA ALA A 77 -18.74 14.54 -22.02
C ALA A 77 -18.79 16.02 -22.50
N ALA A 78 -17.64 16.68 -22.60
CA ALA A 78 -17.46 18.03 -23.13
C ALA A 78 -17.18 18.03 -24.65
#